data_AF-A0A7G9BF07-F1
#
_entry.id   AF-A0A7G9BF07-F1
#
_cell.length_a   1.000
_cell.length_b   1.000
_cell.length_c   1.000
_cell.angle_alpha   90.00
_cell.angle_beta   90.00
_cell.angle_gamma   90.00
#
_symmetry.space_group_name_H-M   'P 1'
#
loop_
_entity.id
_entity.type
_entity.pdbx_description
1 polymer ?
#
loop_
_entity_poly.entity_id
_entity_poly.type
_entity_poly.pdbx_seq_one_letter_code
_entity_poly.pdbx_strand_id
1 'polypeptide(L)'
;MEKSEPTNPYIDTQDYKEKDEKIPIGSIVSNLAHPYTQDNRNVLITTYAHFTPPLMIVVEKNYGAKYNAVSGVYEDNDSYKCLYYSTINGSFEYNWFKRREIRFIKEGDNKLLIEYKDKGAEEVKKNLLGKMAILTNVDLELEKKKLWSDSDGKLKKPKINNLLDFLPPLGTIIDIKNNEDYQKYNEKSGKISYRKSKLSVKLRWFNNATSKYSEEYIPMIAIKTLSTELKSYSPTLHYLYNSPSQLEENASKKVKATPFKIEDIIWQHYYYVYRFKNLFTNQLVTLKTEEQLAKISDFNTLSADDIETLLHNSKFEFKKITDFFNVDNKENLENKWFEIQYSDRNERYTRRIIYVNELIEEEPETANSKTRLILKANCLLREGKTRHFNVSRIKGYRLMPETFASNFVETKLVK
;
A
#
# COMPACT_ATOMS: atom_id res chain seq x y z
N MET A 1 25.83 22.11 47.27
CA MET A 1 26.22 20.79 46.75
C MET A 1 24.99 20.19 46.09
N GLU A 2 24.72 20.57 44.85
CA GLU A 2 23.75 19.90 43.99
C GLU A 2 24.54 19.09 42.97
N LYS A 3 24.33 17.77 42.97
CA LYS A 3 24.91 16.87 41.99
C LYS A 3 24.10 16.99 40.71
N SER A 4 24.68 17.64 39.70
CA SER A 4 24.18 17.58 38.34
C SER A 4 24.33 16.15 37.79
N GLU A 5 23.21 15.55 37.41
CA GLU A 5 23.19 14.30 36.65
C GLU A 5 23.90 14.50 35.29
N PRO A 6 24.71 13.54 34.83
CA PRO A 6 25.33 13.63 33.52
C PRO A 6 24.25 13.41 32.45
N THR A 7 23.92 14.50 31.75
CA THR A 7 23.15 14.45 30.50
C THR A 7 23.88 13.54 29.51
N ASN A 8 23.26 12.40 29.22
CA ASN A 8 23.69 11.41 28.25
C ASN A 8 23.93 12.09 26.88
N PRO A 9 25.19 12.18 26.39
CA PRO A 9 25.45 12.84 25.14
C PRO A 9 25.06 11.89 24.01
N TYR A 10 24.15 12.35 23.15
CA TYR A 10 24.03 11.97 21.74
C TYR A 10 24.29 10.49 21.40
N ILE A 11 23.20 9.75 21.18
CA ILE A 11 23.21 8.54 20.37
C ILE A 11 23.84 8.89 19.01
N ASP A 12 25.09 8.50 18.83
CA ASP A 12 25.85 8.76 17.61
C ASP A 12 25.33 7.86 16.47
N THR A 13 24.51 8.43 15.60
CA THR A 13 23.92 7.77 14.44
C THR A 13 24.93 7.52 13.29
N GLN A 14 26.25 7.54 13.55
CA GLN A 14 27.31 7.65 12.53
C GLN A 14 27.77 6.34 11.87
N ASP A 15 27.18 5.18 12.17
CA ASP A 15 27.76 3.90 11.73
C ASP A 15 27.26 3.33 10.39
N TYR A 16 26.47 4.09 9.63
CA TYR A 16 26.11 3.70 8.24
C TYR A 16 26.09 4.87 7.25
N LYS A 17 26.34 6.10 7.72
CA LYS A 17 26.31 7.31 6.91
C LYS A 17 27.30 8.31 7.49
N GLU A 18 28.32 8.68 6.72
CA GLU A 18 29.12 9.87 7.10
C GLU A 18 28.24 11.12 6.98
N LYS A 19 28.49 12.16 7.80
CA LYS A 19 27.66 13.38 7.84
C LYS A 19 27.44 14.03 6.46
N ASP A 20 28.38 13.85 5.52
CA ASP A 20 28.33 14.41 4.17
C ASP A 20 28.13 13.35 3.05
N GLU A 21 27.74 12.12 3.42
CA GLU A 21 27.65 11.02 2.47
C GLU A 21 26.40 11.09 1.58
N LYS A 22 26.63 11.32 0.28
CA LYS A 22 25.54 11.43 -0.73
C LYS A 22 24.82 10.11 -0.99
N ILE A 23 25.53 8.98 -0.96
CA ILE A 23 24.99 7.65 -1.22
C ILE A 23 25.61 6.69 -0.18
N PRO A 24 24.95 6.48 0.97
CA PRO A 24 25.41 5.51 1.96
C PRO A 24 25.18 4.07 1.49
N ILE A 25 25.86 3.11 2.14
CA ILE A 25 25.58 1.68 1.97
C ILE A 25 24.12 1.39 2.36
N GLY A 26 23.49 0.43 1.68
CA GLY A 26 22.06 0.14 1.80
C GLY A 26 21.15 1.02 0.94
N SER A 27 21.68 2.09 0.34
CA SER A 27 20.90 2.90 -0.59
C SER A 27 20.50 2.12 -1.83
N ILE A 28 19.28 2.38 -2.31
CA ILE A 28 18.80 1.89 -3.59
C ILE A 28 19.19 2.91 -4.67
N VAL A 29 19.88 2.42 -5.68
CA VAL A 29 20.42 3.19 -6.79
C VAL A 29 19.98 2.56 -8.12
N SER A 30 20.16 3.30 -9.20
CA SER A 30 19.96 2.79 -10.55
C SER A 30 21.09 3.27 -11.45
N ASN A 31 21.27 2.63 -12.60
CA ASN A 31 22.05 3.22 -13.69
C ASN A 31 21.34 4.51 -14.18
N LEU A 32 22.09 5.45 -14.75
CA LEU A 32 21.56 6.65 -15.40
C LEU A 32 20.50 6.37 -16.49
N ALA A 33 20.61 5.22 -17.16
CA ALA A 33 19.65 4.78 -18.18
C ALA A 33 18.30 4.34 -17.62
N HIS A 34 18.18 4.15 -16.31
CA HIS A 34 16.91 3.78 -15.67
C HIS A 34 15.95 4.98 -15.64
N PRO A 35 14.65 4.78 -15.94
CA PRO A 35 13.67 5.87 -15.99
C PRO A 35 13.36 6.50 -14.63
N TYR A 36 13.54 5.75 -13.54
CA TYR A 36 13.25 6.28 -12.20
C TYR A 36 14.27 7.33 -11.76
N THR A 37 13.77 8.30 -11.02
CA THR A 37 14.57 9.27 -10.27
C THR A 37 14.18 9.23 -8.80
N GLN A 38 14.89 10.01 -7.98
CA GLN A 38 14.53 10.19 -6.58
C GLN A 38 13.08 10.68 -6.42
N ASP A 39 12.66 11.62 -7.27
CA ASP A 39 11.35 12.27 -7.22
C ASP A 39 10.29 11.54 -8.04
N ASN A 40 10.68 10.91 -9.15
CA ASN A 40 9.76 10.30 -10.11
C ASN A 40 9.94 8.78 -10.15
N ARG A 41 9.07 8.08 -9.42
CA ARG A 41 9.02 6.60 -9.39
C ARG A 41 7.77 6.03 -10.05
N ASN A 42 6.72 6.84 -10.24
CA ASN A 42 5.48 6.45 -10.92
C ASN A 42 5.58 6.61 -12.45
N VAL A 43 6.68 6.14 -13.05
CA VAL A 43 6.89 6.21 -14.49
C VAL A 43 6.34 4.95 -15.16
N LEU A 44 5.52 5.13 -16.21
CA LEU A 44 5.03 4.03 -17.04
C LEU A 44 6.05 3.74 -18.14
N ILE A 45 6.51 2.49 -18.20
CA ILE A 45 7.51 2.05 -19.18
C ILE A 45 6.76 1.44 -20.37
N THR A 46 7.06 1.90 -21.58
CA THR A 46 6.45 1.37 -22.81
C THR A 46 7.45 0.49 -23.55
N THR A 47 7.44 0.48 -24.88
CA THR A 47 8.37 -0.13 -25.83
C THR A 47 9.68 -0.69 -25.23
N TYR A 48 9.94 -1.99 -25.44
CA TYR A 48 11.13 -2.71 -24.95
C TYR A 48 11.36 -2.63 -23.42
N ALA A 49 10.29 -2.78 -22.62
CA ALA A 49 10.37 -2.70 -21.16
C ALA A 49 11.40 -3.65 -20.51
N HIS A 50 11.71 -4.79 -21.13
CA HIS A 50 12.71 -5.76 -20.64
C HIS A 50 14.17 -5.27 -20.75
N PHE A 51 14.43 -4.17 -21.46
CA PHE A 51 15.74 -3.50 -21.44
C PHE A 51 15.90 -2.49 -20.31
N THR A 52 14.88 -2.32 -19.47
CA THR A 52 14.97 -1.46 -18.29
C THR A 52 15.99 -2.05 -17.33
N PRO A 53 17.04 -1.30 -16.91
CA PRO A 53 18.00 -1.80 -15.94
C PRO A 53 17.36 -2.20 -14.59
N PRO A 54 18.02 -3.02 -13.78
CA PRO A 54 17.58 -3.28 -12.41
C PRO A 54 17.75 -2.03 -11.53
N LEU A 55 16.93 -1.93 -10.48
CA LEU A 55 17.27 -1.16 -9.30
C LEU A 55 18.23 -2.00 -8.46
N MET A 56 19.27 -1.37 -7.96
CA MET A 56 20.37 -2.06 -7.29
C MET A 56 20.55 -1.52 -5.88
N ILE A 57 21.15 -2.31 -5.00
CA ILE A 57 21.42 -1.94 -3.61
C ILE A 57 22.93 -1.78 -3.43
N VAL A 58 23.37 -0.66 -2.87
CA VAL A 58 24.79 -0.43 -2.57
C VAL A 58 25.20 -1.31 -1.38
N VAL A 59 26.11 -2.25 -1.60
CA VAL A 59 26.57 -3.20 -0.56
C VAL A 59 27.99 -2.96 -0.08
N GLU A 60 28.84 -2.40 -0.95
CA GLU A 60 30.21 -1.99 -0.61
C GLU A 60 30.52 -0.65 -1.26
N LYS A 61 31.44 0.09 -0.63
CA LYS A 61 31.89 1.39 -1.12
C LYS A 61 33.40 1.54 -0.94
N ASN A 62 34.06 1.98 -2.01
CA ASN A 62 35.45 2.43 -1.99
C ASN A 62 35.43 3.95 -2.08
N TYR A 63 36.04 4.62 -1.10
CA TYR A 63 36.17 6.07 -1.09
C TYR A 63 37.40 6.44 -1.91
N GLY A 64 37.15 7.08 -3.05
CA GLY A 64 38.18 7.45 -4.01
C GLY A 64 38.94 8.70 -3.57
N ALA A 65 40.07 8.96 -4.22
CA ALA A 65 40.74 10.25 -4.08
C ALA A 65 39.83 11.35 -4.62
N LYS A 66 39.56 12.36 -3.79
CA LYS A 66 38.71 13.53 -4.15
C LYS A 66 39.32 14.41 -5.23
N TYR A 67 40.61 14.25 -5.51
CA TYR A 67 41.35 15.04 -6.49
C TYR A 67 42.10 14.11 -7.42
N ASN A 68 42.08 14.44 -8.71
CA ASN A 68 42.90 13.76 -9.70
C ASN A 68 44.38 14.10 -9.47
N ALA A 69 45.24 13.08 -9.37
CA ALA A 69 46.66 13.26 -9.07
C ALA A 69 47.43 14.02 -10.17
N VAL A 70 46.91 14.05 -11.40
CA VAL A 70 47.56 14.68 -12.56
C VAL A 70 47.00 16.07 -12.82
N SER A 71 45.67 16.26 -12.77
CA SER A 71 45.02 17.54 -13.09
C SER A 71 44.73 18.43 -11.88
N GLY A 72 44.77 17.89 -10.66
CA GLY A 72 44.39 18.60 -9.43
C GLY A 72 42.90 18.95 -9.34
N VAL A 73 42.08 18.56 -10.33
CA VAL A 73 40.64 18.83 -10.35
C VAL A 73 39.93 17.91 -9.37
N TYR A 74 38.92 18.47 -8.68
CA TYR A 74 38.05 17.69 -7.80
C TYR A 74 37.25 16.67 -8.62
N GLU A 75 37.46 15.38 -8.35
CA GLU A 75 36.73 14.27 -8.96
C GLU A 75 36.15 13.36 -7.88
N ASP A 76 34.84 13.10 -7.98
CA ASP A 76 34.16 12.12 -7.14
C ASP A 76 34.46 10.72 -7.68
N ASN A 77 35.62 10.18 -7.29
CA ASN A 77 36.13 8.88 -7.71
C ASN A 77 35.62 7.72 -6.83
N ASP A 78 34.58 7.95 -6.03
CA ASP A 78 33.95 6.90 -5.24
C ASP A 78 33.43 5.79 -6.16
N SER A 79 33.69 4.54 -5.76
CA SER A 79 33.21 3.34 -6.45
C SER A 79 32.28 2.56 -5.54
N TYR A 80 31.19 2.07 -6.12
CA TYR A 80 30.08 1.45 -5.41
C TYR A 80 29.89 0.04 -5.96
N LYS A 81 29.93 -0.97 -5.08
CA LYS A 81 29.52 -2.32 -5.44
C LYS A 81 28.04 -2.43 -5.20
N CYS A 82 27.32 -2.72 -6.27
CA CYS A 82 25.87 -2.78 -6.29
C CYS A 82 25.42 -4.22 -6.47
N LEU A 83 24.39 -4.61 -5.72
CA LEU A 83 23.74 -5.91 -5.74
C LEU A 83 22.35 -5.81 -6.36
N TYR A 84 21.99 -6.77 -7.22
CA TYR A 84 20.62 -6.96 -7.71
C TYR A 84 20.35 -8.44 -7.98
N TYR A 85 19.09 -8.80 -8.20
CA TYR A 85 18.72 -10.17 -8.59
C TYR A 85 18.50 -10.23 -10.10
N SER A 86 19.14 -11.16 -10.79
CA SER A 86 18.92 -11.43 -12.21
C SER A 86 17.89 -12.54 -12.37
N THR A 87 16.68 -12.21 -12.85
CA THR A 87 15.63 -13.21 -13.11
C THR A 87 16.03 -14.21 -14.20
N ILE A 88 16.87 -13.78 -15.15
CA ILE A 88 17.35 -14.63 -16.25
C ILE A 88 18.32 -15.69 -15.73
N ASN A 89 19.31 -15.28 -14.93
CA ASN A 89 20.32 -16.20 -14.38
C ASN A 89 19.80 -16.95 -13.15
N GLY A 90 18.76 -16.42 -12.50
CA GLY A 90 18.23 -16.94 -11.24
C GLY A 90 19.15 -16.69 -10.03
N SER A 91 20.12 -15.78 -10.16
CA SER A 91 21.20 -15.51 -9.19
C SER A 91 21.25 -14.06 -8.74
N PHE A 92 21.95 -13.82 -7.63
CA PHE A 92 22.33 -12.47 -7.21
C PHE A 92 23.60 -12.04 -7.95
N GLU A 93 23.59 -10.85 -8.52
CA GLU A 93 24.67 -10.31 -9.33
C GLU A 93 25.31 -9.09 -8.65
N TYR A 94 26.63 -8.96 -8.77
CA TYR A 94 27.41 -7.88 -8.19
C TYR A 94 28.21 -7.14 -9.26
N ASN A 95 28.04 -5.83 -9.33
CA ASN A 95 28.77 -5.00 -10.28
C ASN A 95 29.32 -3.75 -9.59
N TRP A 96 30.56 -3.38 -9.96
CA TRP A 96 31.17 -2.13 -9.53
C TRP A 96 30.79 -1.00 -10.48
N PHE A 97 30.39 0.14 -9.92
CA PHE A 97 30.07 1.35 -10.64
C PHE A 97 30.79 2.55 -10.07
N LYS A 98 31.18 3.48 -10.92
CA LYS A 98 31.66 4.80 -10.49
C LYS A 98 30.49 5.67 -10.08
N ARG A 99 30.73 6.65 -9.21
CA ARG A 99 29.71 7.61 -8.77
C ARG A 99 28.90 8.22 -9.92
N ARG A 100 29.57 8.56 -11.02
CA ARG A 100 28.98 9.20 -12.21
C ARG A 100 28.05 8.29 -13.03
N GLU A 101 28.10 6.98 -12.83
CA GLU A 101 27.32 5.99 -13.59
C GLU A 101 25.98 5.65 -12.91
N ILE A 102 25.82 6.07 -11.65
CA ILE A 102 24.66 5.75 -10.82
C ILE A 102 23.89 6.98 -10.37
N ARG A 103 22.59 6.79 -10.23
CA ARG A 103 21.64 7.74 -9.65
C ARG A 103 21.10 7.18 -8.34
N PHE A 104 21.04 8.03 -7.31
CA PHE A 104 20.36 7.71 -6.07
C PHE A 104 18.84 7.73 -6.28
N ILE A 105 18.15 6.71 -5.76
CA ILE A 105 16.68 6.60 -5.87
C ILE A 105 16.04 6.78 -4.50
N LYS A 106 16.46 6.00 -3.50
CA LYS A 106 15.88 5.98 -2.16
C LYS A 106 16.87 5.40 -1.16
N GLU A 107 16.79 5.81 0.11
CA GLU A 107 17.41 5.04 1.19
C GLU A 107 16.71 3.66 1.32
N GLY A 108 17.48 2.60 1.51
CA GLY A 108 16.94 1.25 1.74
C GLY A 108 16.36 1.09 3.15
N ASP A 109 15.73 -0.06 3.38
CA ASP A 109 15.27 -0.43 4.72
C ASP A 109 16.45 -0.94 5.56
N ASN A 110 17.01 -0.04 6.38
CA ASN A 110 18.17 -0.31 7.22
C ASN A 110 17.80 -0.77 8.64
N LYS A 111 16.51 -1.04 8.94
CA LYS A 111 16.05 -1.38 10.31
C LYS A 111 16.81 -2.56 10.91
N LEU A 112 16.99 -3.62 10.11
CA LEU A 112 17.67 -4.84 10.55
C LEU A 112 19.16 -4.58 10.82
N LEU A 113 19.82 -3.74 10.00
CA LEU A 113 21.19 -3.33 10.28
C LEU A 113 21.29 -2.59 11.62
N ILE A 114 20.38 -1.64 11.87
CA ILE A 114 20.38 -0.82 13.08
C ILE A 114 20.14 -1.70 14.33
N GLU A 115 19.20 -2.64 14.26
CA GLU A 115 18.87 -3.54 15.39
C GLU A 115 20.04 -4.45 15.81
N TYR A 116 20.84 -4.91 14.83
CA TYR A 116 21.90 -5.90 15.04
C TYR A 116 23.32 -5.35 14.91
N LYS A 117 23.47 -4.02 14.85
CA LYS A 117 24.74 -3.33 14.57
C LYS A 117 25.89 -3.76 15.51
N ASP A 118 25.60 -3.77 16.82
CA ASP A 118 26.59 -4.02 17.86
C ASP A 118 26.64 -5.49 18.30
N LYS A 119 25.85 -6.34 17.64
CA LYS A 119 25.69 -7.76 17.97
C LYS A 119 26.65 -8.62 17.15
N GLY A 120 27.19 -9.67 17.78
CA GLY A 120 28.02 -10.65 17.10
C GLY A 120 27.16 -11.64 16.29
N ALA A 121 27.74 -12.24 15.25
CA ALA A 121 27.06 -13.21 14.37
C ALA A 121 26.28 -14.30 15.14
N GLU A 122 26.81 -14.83 16.24
CA GLU A 122 26.14 -15.87 17.04
C GLU A 122 24.83 -15.40 17.69
N GLU A 123 24.78 -14.16 18.19
CA GLU A 123 23.55 -13.61 18.76
C GLU A 123 22.52 -13.32 17.67
N VAL A 124 22.96 -12.74 16.54
CA VAL A 124 22.10 -12.50 15.38
C VAL A 124 21.53 -13.81 14.85
N LYS A 125 22.35 -14.87 14.82
CA LYS A 125 21.97 -16.21 14.35
C LYS A 125 20.83 -16.78 15.17
N LYS A 126 20.87 -16.65 16.50
CA LYS A 126 19.75 -17.10 17.37
C LYS A 126 18.43 -16.40 17.06
N ASN A 127 18.46 -15.13 16.65
CA ASN A 127 17.24 -14.33 16.47
C ASN A 127 16.68 -14.36 15.04
N LEU A 128 17.52 -14.63 14.04
CA LEU A 128 17.14 -14.51 12.62
C LEU A 128 17.08 -15.83 11.87
N LEU A 129 17.68 -16.92 12.38
CA LEU A 129 17.68 -18.20 11.67
C LEU A 129 16.24 -18.73 11.51
N GLY A 130 15.91 -19.19 10.31
CA GLY A 130 14.58 -19.66 9.94
C GLY A 130 13.59 -18.54 9.55
N LYS A 131 13.93 -17.26 9.79
CA LYS A 131 13.10 -16.15 9.32
C LYS A 131 13.20 -15.99 7.80
N MET A 132 12.11 -15.51 7.22
CA MET A 132 12.06 -15.14 5.80
C MET A 132 12.71 -13.78 5.59
N ALA A 133 13.44 -13.65 4.49
CA ALA A 133 14.09 -12.42 4.08
C ALA A 133 14.05 -12.24 2.56
N ILE A 134 14.09 -10.98 2.15
CA ILE A 134 14.07 -10.56 0.75
C ILE A 134 14.91 -9.29 0.59
N LEU A 135 15.35 -8.99 -0.62
CA LEU A 135 16.09 -7.75 -0.87
C LEU A 135 15.24 -6.50 -0.61
N THR A 136 15.88 -5.44 -0.12
CA THR A 136 15.21 -4.17 0.24
C THR A 136 14.63 -3.42 -0.97
N ASN A 137 15.11 -3.69 -2.18
CA ASN A 137 14.63 -3.08 -3.43
C ASN A 137 13.33 -3.71 -3.99
N VAL A 138 12.86 -4.83 -3.42
CA VAL A 138 11.72 -5.61 -3.94
C VAL A 138 10.45 -4.77 -4.16
N ASP A 139 10.17 -3.81 -3.29
CA ASP A 139 8.96 -2.99 -3.36
C ASP A 139 8.96 -2.09 -4.60
N LEU A 140 10.11 -1.47 -4.86
CA LEU A 140 10.28 -0.60 -6.02
C LEU A 140 10.29 -1.41 -7.32
N GLU A 141 10.81 -2.64 -7.29
CA GLU A 141 10.73 -3.55 -8.43
C GLU A 141 9.28 -3.97 -8.71
N LEU A 142 8.50 -4.35 -7.69
CA LEU A 142 7.08 -4.71 -7.82
C LEU A 142 6.20 -3.56 -8.33
N GLU A 143 6.58 -2.31 -8.07
CA GLU A 143 5.86 -1.11 -8.49
C GLU A 143 6.11 -0.75 -9.96
N LYS A 144 7.10 -1.35 -10.63
CA LYS A 144 7.38 -1.10 -12.05
C LYS A 144 6.17 -1.50 -12.90
N LYS A 145 5.70 -0.54 -13.72
CA LYS A 145 4.53 -0.70 -14.58
C LYS A 145 4.91 -0.59 -16.03
N LYS A 146 4.49 -1.58 -16.82
CA LYS A 146 4.56 -1.56 -18.28
C LYS A 146 3.21 -1.19 -18.89
N LEU A 147 3.25 -0.31 -19.88
CA LEU A 147 2.11 0.08 -20.69
C LEU A 147 2.07 -0.79 -21.95
N TRP A 148 0.95 -1.48 -22.18
CA TRP A 148 0.70 -2.17 -23.43
C TRP A 148 -0.21 -1.34 -24.32
N SER A 149 0.25 -1.07 -25.53
CA SER A 149 -0.52 -0.37 -26.57
C SER A 149 -0.98 -1.42 -27.57
N ASP A 150 -2.21 -1.91 -27.47
CA ASP A 150 -2.79 -2.72 -28.54
C ASP A 150 -3.09 -1.81 -29.73
N SER A 151 -2.38 -2.01 -30.84
CA SER A 151 -2.46 -1.23 -32.07
C SER A 151 -3.63 -1.64 -32.96
N ASP A 152 -4.78 -2.04 -32.39
CA ASP A 152 -6.00 -2.30 -33.14
C ASP A 152 -6.97 -1.14 -32.97
N GLY A 153 -7.14 -0.39 -34.06
CA GLY A 153 -7.84 0.88 -34.15
C GLY A 153 -9.22 0.88 -33.48
N LYS A 154 -9.29 1.59 -32.34
CA LYS A 154 -10.42 2.35 -31.76
C LYS A 154 -10.09 2.57 -30.29
N LEU A 155 -9.57 3.75 -29.92
CA LEU A 155 -9.51 4.34 -28.56
C LEU A 155 -9.68 3.35 -27.38
N LYS A 156 -8.90 2.26 -27.33
CA LYS A 156 -8.91 1.35 -26.19
C LYS A 156 -7.96 1.95 -25.16
N LYS A 157 -8.44 2.08 -23.93
CA LYS A 157 -7.61 2.54 -22.80
C LYS A 157 -6.40 1.61 -22.72
N PRO A 158 -5.18 2.16 -22.65
CA PRO A 158 -3.99 1.33 -22.64
C PRO A 158 -3.97 0.45 -21.38
N LYS A 159 -3.61 -0.82 -21.55
CA LYS A 159 -3.59 -1.78 -20.44
C LYS A 159 -2.27 -1.63 -19.69
N ILE A 160 -2.35 -1.36 -18.40
CA ILE A 160 -1.18 -1.25 -17.52
C ILE A 160 -1.00 -2.59 -16.81
N ASN A 161 0.17 -3.20 -16.97
CA ASN A 161 0.58 -4.42 -16.27
C ASN A 161 1.84 -4.15 -15.45
N ASN A 162 2.17 -5.03 -14.49
CA ASN A 162 3.45 -4.94 -13.79
C ASN A 162 4.58 -5.47 -14.69
N LEU A 163 5.76 -4.87 -14.55
CA LEU A 163 7.02 -5.35 -15.09
C LEU A 163 7.70 -6.16 -13.97
N LEU A 164 7.81 -7.47 -14.16
CA LEU A 164 8.25 -8.41 -13.10
C LEU A 164 9.71 -8.86 -13.29
N ASP A 165 10.49 -8.07 -14.02
CA ASP A 165 11.91 -8.34 -14.25
C ASP A 165 12.71 -7.92 -13.01
N PHE A 166 13.80 -8.63 -12.71
CA PHE A 166 14.70 -8.40 -11.57
C PHE A 166 14.05 -8.54 -10.19
N LEU A 167 12.87 -9.16 -10.12
CA LEU A 167 12.18 -9.39 -8.87
C LEU A 167 12.92 -10.45 -8.02
N PRO A 168 13.46 -10.10 -6.84
CA PRO A 168 14.23 -11.03 -6.01
C PRO A 168 13.34 -12.13 -5.41
N PRO A 169 13.85 -13.35 -5.23
CA PRO A 169 13.10 -14.45 -4.64
C PRO A 169 12.97 -14.27 -3.13
N LEU A 170 11.91 -14.88 -2.56
CA LEU A 170 11.78 -15.01 -1.12
C LEU A 170 12.73 -16.11 -0.62
N GLY A 171 13.61 -15.76 0.33
CA GLY A 171 14.58 -16.68 0.89
C GLY A 171 14.35 -16.94 2.38
N THR A 172 14.89 -18.05 2.87
CA THR A 172 14.98 -18.36 4.31
C THR A 172 16.41 -18.15 4.78
N ILE A 173 16.58 -17.51 5.93
CA ILE A 173 17.89 -17.33 6.56
C ILE A 173 18.35 -18.66 7.15
N ILE A 174 19.50 -19.17 6.67
CA ILE A 174 20.06 -20.46 7.14
C ILE A 174 21.36 -20.32 7.92
N ASP A 175 22.12 -19.24 7.71
CA ASP A 175 23.38 -18.99 8.42
C ASP A 175 23.74 -17.51 8.43
N ILE A 176 24.65 -17.11 9.32
CA ILE A 176 25.14 -15.74 9.46
C ILE A 176 26.65 -15.76 9.69
N LYS A 177 27.38 -14.91 8.96
CA LYS A 177 28.83 -14.80 9.01
C LYS A 177 29.27 -13.36 9.29
N ASN A 178 30.30 -13.22 10.12
CA ASN A 178 31.02 -11.95 10.31
C ASN A 178 32.01 -11.70 9.15
N ASN A 179 32.08 -10.46 8.70
CA ASN A 179 33.09 -9.95 7.78
C ASN A 179 34.12 -9.16 8.60
N GLU A 180 35.34 -9.70 8.74
CA GLU A 180 36.41 -9.06 9.51
C GLU A 180 36.88 -7.75 8.84
N ASP A 181 37.00 -7.75 7.51
CA ASP A 181 37.41 -6.59 6.71
C ASP A 181 36.27 -5.59 6.42
N TYR A 182 35.35 -5.35 7.36
CA TYR A 182 34.17 -4.53 7.08
C TYR A 182 34.49 -3.05 6.85
N GLN A 183 35.62 -2.58 7.37
CA GLN A 183 36.05 -1.19 7.26
C GLN A 183 37.57 -1.12 7.17
N LYS A 184 38.09 -0.32 6.24
CA LYS A 184 39.52 -0.03 6.14
C LYS A 184 39.73 1.48 6.17
N TYR A 185 40.82 1.90 6.79
CA TYR A 185 41.22 3.30 6.89
C TYR A 185 42.46 3.53 6.03
N ASN A 186 42.58 4.73 5.48
CA ASN A 186 43.78 5.16 4.78
C ASN A 186 44.83 5.57 5.82
N GLU A 187 45.99 4.90 5.82
CA GLU A 187 47.10 5.14 6.74
C GLU A 187 47.57 6.60 6.77
N LYS A 188 47.46 7.31 5.63
CA LYS A 188 47.96 8.69 5.50
C LYS A 188 46.97 9.75 5.95
N SER A 189 45.67 9.52 5.72
CA SER A 189 44.64 10.54 5.98
C SER A 189 43.79 10.23 7.21
N GLY A 190 43.89 9.02 7.76
CA GLY A 190 43.03 8.53 8.85
C GLY A 190 41.55 8.39 8.47
N LYS A 191 41.18 8.66 7.20
CA LYS A 191 39.80 8.57 6.71
C LYS A 191 39.47 7.17 6.23
N ILE A 192 38.19 6.81 6.25
CA ILE A 192 37.71 5.54 5.73
C ILE A 192 38.00 5.47 4.22
N SER A 193 38.65 4.40 3.77
CA SER A 193 38.94 4.13 2.37
C SER A 193 38.02 3.06 1.78
N TYR A 194 37.47 2.20 2.63
CA TYR A 194 36.65 1.07 2.24
C TYR A 194 35.59 0.77 3.30
N ARG A 195 34.37 0.46 2.86
CA ARG A 195 33.28 0.05 3.74
C ARG A 195 32.40 -1.03 3.10
N LYS A 196 32.05 -2.05 3.87
CA LYS A 196 31.02 -3.05 3.56
C LYS A 196 30.22 -3.41 4.82
N SER A 197 29.18 -4.21 4.64
CA SER A 197 28.41 -4.72 5.79
C SER A 197 29.26 -5.65 6.66
N LYS A 198 29.22 -5.43 7.99
CA LYS A 198 29.89 -6.27 8.99
C LYS A 198 29.35 -7.70 9.04
N LEU A 199 28.08 -7.88 8.70
CA LEU A 199 27.40 -9.17 8.71
C LEU A 199 26.93 -9.54 7.31
N SER A 200 27.10 -10.81 6.96
CA SER A 200 26.50 -11.41 5.78
C SER A 200 25.57 -12.54 6.21
N VAL A 201 24.42 -12.63 5.56
CA VAL A 201 23.37 -13.60 5.85
C VAL A 201 23.30 -14.58 4.69
N LYS A 202 23.35 -15.87 4.99
CA LYS A 202 23.17 -16.93 3.99
C LYS A 202 21.68 -17.15 3.78
N LEU A 203 21.20 -16.88 2.58
CA LEU A 203 19.81 -17.14 2.18
C LEU A 203 19.73 -18.43 1.38
N ARG A 204 18.70 -19.22 1.62
CA ARG A 204 18.28 -20.34 0.78
C ARG A 204 16.96 -19.99 0.09
N TRP A 205 16.88 -20.14 -1.22
CA TRP A 205 15.66 -19.93 -1.99
C TRP A 205 15.51 -20.98 -3.08
N PHE A 206 14.29 -21.15 -3.58
CA PHE A 206 14.04 -21.98 -4.75
C PHE A 206 14.35 -21.19 -6.03
N ASN A 207 15.32 -21.66 -6.80
CA ASN A 207 15.75 -21.02 -8.03
C ASN A 207 14.99 -21.63 -9.22
N ASN A 208 14.07 -20.86 -9.80
CA ASN A 208 13.26 -21.30 -10.93
C ASN A 208 14.08 -21.58 -12.20
N ALA A 209 15.21 -20.88 -12.42
CA ALA A 209 16.05 -21.09 -13.60
C ALA A 209 16.72 -22.47 -13.57
N THR A 210 17.09 -22.97 -12.39
CA THR A 210 17.75 -24.28 -12.23
C THR A 210 16.83 -25.37 -11.67
N SER A 211 15.60 -25.03 -11.27
CA SER A 211 14.64 -25.91 -10.58
C SER A 211 15.21 -26.58 -9.32
N LYS A 212 16.15 -25.91 -8.64
CA LYS A 212 16.83 -26.41 -7.42
C LYS A 212 16.88 -25.33 -6.35
N TYR A 213 17.18 -25.71 -5.12
CA TYR A 213 17.51 -24.73 -4.10
C TYR A 213 18.89 -24.14 -4.35
N SER A 214 18.98 -22.81 -4.31
CA SER A 214 20.23 -22.07 -4.34
C SER A 214 20.50 -21.46 -2.97
N GLU A 215 21.78 -21.29 -2.66
CA GLU A 215 22.22 -20.70 -1.40
C GLU A 215 23.35 -19.71 -1.65
N GLU A 216 23.29 -18.54 -1.02
CA GLU A 216 24.31 -17.51 -1.18
C GLU A 216 24.38 -16.59 0.05
N TYR A 217 25.59 -16.10 0.35
CA TYR A 217 25.81 -15.08 1.37
C TYR A 217 25.54 -13.69 0.81
N ILE A 218 24.58 -13.00 1.40
CA ILE A 218 24.18 -11.65 1.02
C ILE A 218 24.51 -10.69 2.17
N PRO A 219 25.08 -9.51 1.89
CA PRO A 219 25.30 -8.48 2.90
C PRO A 219 24.00 -8.14 3.62
N MET A 220 24.03 -8.14 4.96
CA MET A 220 22.84 -7.94 5.79
C MET A 220 22.12 -6.60 5.51
N ILE A 221 22.89 -5.61 5.06
CA ILE A 221 22.38 -4.29 4.67
C ILE A 221 21.45 -4.32 3.44
N ALA A 222 21.50 -5.38 2.64
CA ALA A 222 20.69 -5.50 1.43
C ALA A 222 19.37 -6.25 1.65
N ILE A 223 19.14 -6.79 2.86
CA ILE A 223 17.96 -7.62 3.15
C ILE A 223 17.04 -6.93 4.17
N LYS A 224 15.75 -7.18 4.02
CA LYS A 224 14.75 -6.96 5.08
C LYS A 224 14.15 -8.30 5.47
N THR A 225 13.89 -8.47 6.77
CA THR A 225 13.13 -9.63 7.26
C THR A 225 11.64 -9.39 7.11
N LEU A 226 10.91 -10.48 7.00
CA LEU A 226 9.48 -10.47 6.83
C LEU A 226 8.81 -11.23 7.98
N SER A 227 7.78 -10.62 8.53
CA SER A 227 6.83 -11.27 9.42
C SER A 227 5.51 -11.34 8.66
N THR A 228 5.29 -12.42 7.91
CA THR A 228 4.03 -12.64 7.21
C THR A 228 3.30 -13.78 7.86
N GLU A 229 2.52 -13.45 8.88
CA GLU A 229 1.51 -14.35 9.40
C GLU A 229 0.24 -14.19 8.56
N LEU A 230 -0.25 -15.32 8.05
CA LEU A 230 -1.56 -15.36 7.38
C LEU A 230 -2.64 -15.15 8.43
N LYS A 231 -3.33 -14.01 8.36
CA LYS A 231 -4.52 -13.79 9.19
C LYS A 231 -5.66 -14.64 8.64
N SER A 232 -6.28 -15.41 9.53
CA SER A 232 -7.43 -16.23 9.19
C SER A 232 -8.68 -15.34 9.08
N TYR A 233 -9.30 -15.35 7.90
CA TYR A 233 -10.62 -14.78 7.69
C TYR A 233 -11.50 -15.84 7.06
N SER A 234 -12.64 -16.14 7.69
CA SER A 234 -13.64 -17.02 7.11
C SER A 234 -14.48 -16.29 6.04
N PRO A 235 -14.73 -16.92 4.87
CA PRO A 235 -15.64 -16.41 3.84
C PRO A 235 -17.12 -16.48 4.23
N THR A 236 -17.46 -17.25 5.27
CA THR A 236 -18.83 -17.33 5.80
C THR A 236 -19.15 -16.20 6.77
N LEU A 237 -18.12 -15.54 7.31
CA LEU A 237 -18.27 -14.47 8.28
C LEU A 237 -18.25 -13.10 7.62
N HIS A 238 -18.80 -12.15 8.35
CA HIS A 238 -18.71 -10.74 8.04
C HIS A 238 -17.88 -10.04 9.10
N TYR A 239 -17.32 -8.89 8.72
CA TYR A 239 -16.41 -8.13 9.55
C TYR A 239 -16.81 -6.66 9.57
N LEU A 240 -16.42 -5.93 10.59
CA LEU A 240 -16.59 -4.48 10.61
C LEU A 240 -15.28 -3.79 10.28
N TYR A 241 -15.35 -2.88 9.32
CA TYR A 241 -14.28 -1.95 9.03
C TYR A 241 -14.54 -0.61 9.73
N ASN A 242 -13.70 -0.32 10.73
CA ASN A 242 -13.79 0.88 11.55
C ASN A 242 -13.07 2.05 10.87
N SER A 243 -13.77 2.71 9.96
CA SER A 243 -13.32 3.96 9.32
C SER A 243 -14.44 4.99 9.37
N PRO A 244 -14.61 5.67 10.52
CA PRO A 244 -15.77 6.50 10.73
C PRO A 244 -15.85 7.68 9.74
N SER A 245 -17.03 7.94 9.17
CA SER A 245 -17.28 9.07 8.28
C SER A 245 -18.48 9.89 8.73
N GLN A 246 -18.36 11.22 8.67
CA GLN A 246 -19.44 12.14 9.04
C GLN A 246 -20.39 12.33 7.86
N LEU A 247 -21.69 12.41 8.13
CA LEU A 247 -22.66 12.77 7.10
C LEU A 247 -22.56 14.27 6.81
N GLU A 248 -22.41 14.62 5.53
CA GLU A 248 -22.37 16.02 5.07
C GLU A 248 -23.67 16.73 5.46
N GLU A 249 -23.58 17.97 5.97
CA GLU A 249 -24.73 18.75 6.48
C GLU A 249 -25.49 18.11 7.67
N ASN A 250 -25.00 17.01 8.24
CA ASN A 250 -25.63 16.35 9.39
C ASN A 250 -24.58 15.99 10.46
N ALA A 251 -24.16 17.00 11.24
CA ALA A 251 -23.09 16.87 12.21
C ALA A 251 -23.39 15.94 13.40
N SER A 252 -24.67 15.65 13.65
CA SER A 252 -25.07 14.74 14.73
C SER A 252 -24.99 13.27 14.34
N LYS A 253 -24.82 12.93 13.06
CA LYS A 253 -24.77 11.54 12.57
C LYS A 253 -23.42 11.19 11.94
N LYS A 254 -22.87 10.06 12.38
CA LYS A 254 -21.58 9.53 11.92
C LYS A 254 -21.71 8.05 11.62
N VAL A 255 -21.28 7.60 10.45
CA VAL A 255 -21.14 6.16 10.18
C VAL A 255 -19.97 5.67 11.01
N LYS A 256 -20.21 4.77 11.97
CA LYS A 256 -19.16 4.29 12.89
C LYS A 256 -18.34 3.15 12.29
N ALA A 257 -19.00 2.25 11.56
CA ALA A 257 -18.39 1.06 10.99
C ALA A 257 -19.11 0.66 9.70
N THR A 258 -18.38 -0.01 8.80
CA THR A 258 -18.92 -0.53 7.55
C THR A 258 -18.79 -2.07 7.51
N PRO A 259 -19.86 -2.81 7.20
CA PRO A 259 -19.82 -4.25 7.11
C PRO A 259 -19.09 -4.70 5.83
N PHE A 260 -18.10 -5.55 6.02
CA PHE A 260 -17.22 -6.12 4.99
C PHE A 260 -17.41 -7.64 4.95
N LYS A 261 -17.26 -8.22 3.76
CA LYS A 261 -17.17 -9.66 3.56
C LYS A 261 -15.85 -9.98 2.88
N ILE A 262 -15.08 -10.95 3.36
CA ILE A 262 -13.86 -11.36 2.66
C ILE A 262 -14.24 -12.04 1.35
N GLU A 263 -13.59 -11.64 0.27
CA GLU A 263 -13.74 -12.28 -1.05
C GLU A 263 -12.52 -13.14 -1.34
N ASP A 264 -11.32 -12.58 -1.15
CA ASP A 264 -10.09 -13.30 -1.46
C ASP A 264 -8.94 -12.91 -0.53
N ILE A 265 -8.06 -13.88 -0.32
CA ILE A 265 -6.73 -13.66 0.25
C ILE A 265 -5.72 -14.03 -0.84
N ILE A 266 -4.93 -13.04 -1.28
CA ILE A 266 -4.00 -13.17 -2.39
C ILE A 266 -2.59 -13.13 -1.84
N TRP A 267 -1.79 -14.15 -2.14
CA TRP A 267 -0.35 -14.08 -1.94
C TRP A 267 0.30 -13.29 -3.09
N GLN A 268 0.78 -12.08 -2.78
CA GLN A 268 1.46 -11.21 -3.74
C GLN A 268 2.96 -11.22 -3.48
N HIS A 269 3.64 -12.20 -4.08
CA HIS A 269 5.09 -12.43 -4.05
C HIS A 269 5.67 -12.75 -2.67
N TYR A 270 5.64 -11.79 -1.75
CA TYR A 270 6.19 -11.92 -0.41
C TYR A 270 5.23 -11.45 0.70
N TYR A 271 4.03 -10.97 0.36
CA TYR A 271 3.04 -10.51 1.35
C TYR A 271 1.60 -10.90 0.95
N TYR A 272 0.71 -10.95 1.94
CA TYR A 272 -0.72 -11.19 1.71
C TYR A 272 -1.48 -9.91 1.44
N VAL A 273 -2.42 -9.98 0.50
CA VAL A 273 -3.37 -8.93 0.16
C VAL A 273 -4.77 -9.46 0.41
N TYR A 274 -5.54 -8.74 1.21
CA TYR A 274 -6.89 -9.13 1.58
C TYR A 274 -7.89 -8.27 0.81
N ARG A 275 -8.76 -8.91 0.03
CA ARG A 275 -9.85 -8.25 -0.71
C ARG A 275 -11.15 -8.46 0.03
N PHE A 276 -11.74 -7.36 0.47
CA PHE A 276 -13.04 -7.35 1.11
C PHE A 276 -14.06 -6.67 0.20
N LYS A 277 -15.27 -7.21 0.14
CA LYS A 277 -16.42 -6.55 -0.43
C LYS A 277 -17.07 -5.67 0.64
N ASN A 278 -17.12 -4.37 0.39
CA ASN A 278 -17.88 -3.44 1.19
C ASN A 278 -19.38 -3.63 0.88
N LEU A 279 -20.18 -4.02 1.87
CA LEU A 279 -21.59 -4.34 1.66
C LEU A 279 -22.48 -3.10 1.49
N PHE A 280 -22.04 -1.91 1.89
CA PHE A 280 -22.79 -0.67 1.63
C PHE A 280 -22.63 -0.17 0.19
N THR A 281 -21.44 -0.36 -0.38
CA THR A 281 -21.11 0.16 -1.72
C THR A 281 -21.09 -0.92 -2.79
N ASN A 282 -21.06 -2.20 -2.39
CA ASN A 282 -20.86 -3.36 -3.25
C ASN A 282 -19.53 -3.29 -4.04
N GLN A 283 -18.54 -2.56 -3.53
CA GLN A 283 -17.21 -2.40 -4.14
C GLN A 283 -16.16 -3.22 -3.40
N LEU A 284 -15.17 -3.72 -4.14
CA LEU A 284 -14.00 -4.38 -3.57
C LEU A 284 -13.04 -3.33 -2.99
N VAL A 285 -12.59 -3.59 -1.77
CA VAL A 285 -11.59 -2.84 -1.03
C VAL A 285 -10.40 -3.74 -0.79
N THR A 286 -9.20 -3.25 -1.10
CA THR A 286 -7.96 -4.00 -0.96
C THR A 286 -7.17 -3.47 0.23
N LEU A 287 -6.90 -4.35 1.21
CA LEU A 287 -6.09 -4.04 2.39
C LEU A 287 -4.79 -4.84 2.34
N LYS A 288 -3.68 -4.18 2.65
CA LYS A 288 -2.32 -4.73 2.50
C LYS A 288 -1.47 -4.64 3.77
N THR A 289 -1.70 -3.61 4.60
CA THR A 289 -0.87 -3.37 5.78
C THR A 289 -1.55 -3.85 7.06
N GLU A 290 -0.76 -4.16 8.08
CA GLU A 290 -1.30 -4.51 9.39
C GLU A 290 -2.15 -3.39 9.99
N GLU A 291 -1.76 -2.12 9.81
CA GLU A 291 -2.53 -0.96 10.24
C GLU A 291 -3.92 -0.89 9.59
N GLN A 292 -4.02 -1.25 8.30
CA GLN A 292 -5.29 -1.32 7.60
C GLN A 292 -6.16 -2.48 8.12
N LEU A 293 -5.54 -3.64 8.36
CA LEU A 293 -6.21 -4.82 8.88
C LEU A 293 -6.60 -4.67 10.37
N ALA A 294 -5.87 -3.88 11.15
CA ALA A 294 -6.20 -3.60 12.55
C ALA A 294 -7.51 -2.81 12.71
N LYS A 295 -7.97 -2.15 11.64
CA LYS A 295 -9.30 -1.52 11.60
C LYS A 295 -10.43 -2.53 11.39
N ILE A 296 -10.09 -3.77 11.07
CA ILE A 296 -11.06 -4.86 11.00
C ILE A 296 -11.22 -5.45 12.39
N SER A 297 -12.43 -5.35 12.92
CA SER A 297 -12.84 -6.10 14.10
C SER A 297 -13.76 -7.23 13.68
N ASP A 298 -13.58 -8.38 14.30
CA ASP A 298 -14.52 -9.49 14.19
C ASP A 298 -15.91 -8.99 14.57
N PHE A 299 -16.88 -9.23 13.69
CA PHE A 299 -18.26 -8.96 13.98
C PHE A 299 -18.88 -10.17 14.70
N ASN A 300 -18.29 -10.56 15.84
CA ASN A 300 -18.72 -11.76 16.58
C ASN A 300 -20.02 -11.56 17.37
N THR A 301 -20.81 -10.53 17.09
CA THR A 301 -22.08 -10.25 17.79
C THR A 301 -23.33 -10.54 16.96
N LEU A 302 -23.23 -10.83 15.66
CA LEU A 302 -24.37 -11.11 14.79
C LEU A 302 -24.00 -12.15 13.73
N SER A 303 -24.83 -13.19 13.58
CA SER A 303 -24.66 -14.27 12.61
C SER A 303 -24.67 -13.74 11.16
N ALA A 304 -24.18 -14.53 10.21
CA ALA A 304 -24.25 -14.17 8.78
C ALA A 304 -25.71 -13.91 8.33
N ASP A 305 -26.65 -14.66 8.89
CA ASP A 305 -28.08 -14.49 8.69
C ASP A 305 -28.56 -13.15 9.22
N ASP A 306 -27.97 -12.62 10.29
CA ASP A 306 -28.36 -11.33 10.86
C ASP A 306 -27.92 -10.14 9.98
N ILE A 307 -26.80 -10.22 9.26
CA ILE A 307 -26.40 -9.15 8.31
C ILE A 307 -27.22 -9.22 7.04
N GLU A 308 -27.42 -10.41 6.49
CA GLU A 308 -28.31 -10.55 5.33
C GLU A 308 -29.74 -10.13 5.70
N THR A 309 -30.19 -10.42 6.92
CA THR A 309 -31.45 -9.89 7.44
C THR A 309 -31.36 -8.37 7.60
N LEU A 310 -30.34 -7.79 8.23
CA LEU A 310 -30.23 -6.33 8.40
C LEU A 310 -30.19 -5.55 7.09
N LEU A 311 -29.53 -6.10 6.07
CA LEU A 311 -29.39 -5.47 4.77
C LEU A 311 -30.50 -5.87 3.81
N HIS A 312 -31.12 -7.03 3.96
CA HIS A 312 -32.07 -7.60 3.00
C HIS A 312 -33.43 -8.07 3.58
N ASN A 313 -33.78 -7.71 4.83
CA ASN A 313 -35.01 -8.15 5.51
C ASN A 313 -36.28 -7.87 4.71
N SER A 314 -36.29 -6.73 4.02
CA SER A 314 -37.48 -6.20 3.35
C SER A 314 -37.41 -6.48 1.84
N LYS A 315 -38.54 -6.95 1.31
CA LYS A 315 -38.74 -7.06 -0.14
C LYS A 315 -38.60 -5.67 -0.76
N PHE A 316 -37.84 -5.59 -1.85
CA PHE A 316 -37.77 -4.37 -2.65
C PHE A 316 -39.14 -4.04 -3.25
N GLU A 317 -39.57 -2.79 -3.09
CA GLU A 317 -40.79 -2.28 -3.68
C GLU A 317 -40.47 -1.59 -5.01
N PHE A 318 -41.11 -2.06 -6.08
CA PHE A 318 -40.89 -1.57 -7.46
C PHE A 318 -42.12 -0.84 -8.03
N LYS A 319 -43.28 -0.98 -7.40
CA LYS A 319 -44.54 -0.33 -7.80
C LYS A 319 -44.77 0.89 -6.90
N LYS A 320 -45.47 1.91 -7.41
CA LYS A 320 -45.90 3.10 -6.63
C LYS A 320 -44.78 4.02 -6.11
N ILE A 321 -43.65 4.10 -6.80
CA ILE A 321 -42.50 4.92 -6.37
C ILE A 321 -42.87 6.41 -6.25
N THR A 322 -43.61 6.94 -7.23
CA THR A 322 -44.09 8.33 -7.23
C THR A 322 -45.15 8.58 -6.17
N ASP A 323 -45.94 7.56 -5.82
CA ASP A 323 -46.99 7.68 -4.81
C ASP A 323 -46.38 7.62 -3.39
N PHE A 324 -45.28 6.88 -3.23
CA PHE A 324 -44.56 6.78 -1.97
C PHE A 324 -43.66 7.99 -1.72
N PHE A 325 -42.85 8.38 -2.71
CA PHE A 325 -42.02 9.59 -2.65
C PHE A 325 -42.81 10.81 -3.14
N ASN A 326 -43.83 11.20 -2.39
CA ASN A 326 -44.63 12.40 -2.63
C ASN A 326 -44.57 13.35 -1.43
N VAL A 327 -45.07 14.57 -1.62
CA VAL A 327 -45.08 15.62 -0.60
C VAL A 327 -45.96 15.23 0.59
N ASP A 328 -47.07 14.53 0.35
CA ASP A 328 -48.00 14.08 1.41
C ASP A 328 -47.35 13.08 2.38
N ASN A 329 -46.33 12.34 1.94
CA ASN A 329 -45.60 11.36 2.74
C ASN A 329 -44.27 11.89 3.29
N LYS A 330 -44.03 13.20 3.26
CA LYS A 330 -42.74 13.80 3.67
C LYS A 330 -42.26 13.35 5.05
N GLU A 331 -43.15 13.34 6.06
CA GLU A 331 -42.83 12.88 7.43
C GLU A 331 -42.42 11.40 7.49
N ASN A 332 -42.92 10.59 6.55
CA ASN A 332 -42.59 9.17 6.47
C ASN A 332 -41.25 8.90 5.80
N LEU A 333 -40.69 9.90 5.10
CA LEU A 333 -39.45 9.80 4.32
C LEU A 333 -38.27 10.43 5.05
N GLU A 334 -38.47 11.61 5.62
CA GLU A 334 -37.39 12.38 6.22
C GLU A 334 -36.80 11.69 7.45
N ASN A 335 -35.50 11.89 7.64
CA ASN A 335 -34.72 11.34 8.74
C ASN A 335 -34.67 9.81 8.82
N LYS A 336 -35.00 9.11 7.73
CA LYS A 336 -34.93 7.65 7.64
C LYS A 336 -33.91 7.16 6.62
N TRP A 337 -33.50 5.92 6.81
CA TRP A 337 -32.55 5.23 5.95
C TRP A 337 -33.29 4.38 4.93
N PHE A 338 -32.92 4.51 3.66
CA PHE A 338 -33.47 3.71 2.57
C PHE A 338 -32.35 3.08 1.77
N GLU A 339 -32.63 1.91 1.21
CA GLU A 339 -31.90 1.45 0.05
C GLU A 339 -32.72 1.66 -1.21
N ILE A 340 -32.10 2.30 -2.21
CA ILE A 340 -32.73 2.61 -3.49
C ILE A 340 -31.99 1.95 -4.64
N GLN A 341 -32.75 1.57 -5.66
CA GLN A 341 -32.23 1.28 -7.00
C GLN A 341 -32.39 2.53 -7.86
N TYR A 342 -31.27 3.11 -8.28
CA TYR A 342 -31.25 4.37 -9.00
C TYR A 342 -30.62 4.22 -10.38
N SER A 343 -31.31 4.73 -11.39
CA SER A 343 -30.82 4.85 -12.76
C SER A 343 -30.19 6.22 -12.98
N ASP A 344 -28.89 6.26 -13.30
CA ASP A 344 -28.21 7.53 -13.60
C ASP A 344 -28.59 8.09 -15.00
N ARG A 345 -27.92 9.18 -15.43
CA ARG A 345 -28.16 9.80 -16.76
C ARG A 345 -27.74 8.91 -17.93
N ASN A 346 -26.90 7.91 -17.69
CA ASN A 346 -26.42 6.96 -18.69
C ASN A 346 -27.11 5.60 -18.55
N GLU A 347 -28.28 5.57 -17.88
CA GLU A 347 -29.08 4.36 -17.64
C GLU A 347 -28.34 3.25 -16.87
N ARG A 348 -27.29 3.60 -16.13
CA ARG A 348 -26.59 2.64 -15.28
C ARG A 348 -27.33 2.51 -13.96
N TYR A 349 -27.67 1.27 -13.65
CA TYR A 349 -28.34 0.90 -12.41
C TYR A 349 -27.33 0.80 -11.27
N THR A 350 -27.65 1.45 -10.16
CA THR A 350 -26.85 1.40 -8.93
C THR A 350 -27.76 1.17 -7.73
N ARG A 351 -27.32 0.31 -6.80
CA ARG A 351 -27.93 0.19 -5.47
C ARG A 351 -27.22 1.15 -4.52
N ARG A 352 -27.98 1.87 -3.70
CA ARG A 352 -27.45 2.91 -2.81
C ARG A 352 -28.21 2.90 -1.50
N ILE A 353 -27.47 2.91 -0.40
CA ILE A 353 -28.02 3.22 0.92
C ILE A 353 -27.92 4.74 1.12
N ILE A 354 -29.06 5.35 1.42
CA ILE A 354 -29.24 6.79 1.55
C ILE A 354 -29.93 7.15 2.87
N TYR A 355 -29.56 8.29 3.43
CA TYR A 355 -30.26 8.93 4.53
C TYR A 355 -30.97 10.16 4.01
N VAL A 356 -32.30 10.17 4.07
CA VAL A 356 -33.13 11.24 3.49
C VAL A 356 -33.13 12.44 4.43
N ASN A 357 -32.62 13.57 3.93
CA ASN A 357 -32.64 14.82 4.67
C ASN A 357 -33.92 15.59 4.37
N GLU A 358 -34.26 15.68 3.09
CA GLU A 358 -35.35 16.54 2.63
C GLU A 358 -35.93 16.04 1.30
N LEU A 359 -37.24 16.19 1.15
CA LEU A 359 -37.91 16.11 -0.15
C LEU A 359 -38.22 17.53 -0.66
N ILE A 360 -37.69 17.85 -1.85
CA ILE A 360 -37.79 19.14 -2.51
C ILE A 360 -38.70 19.01 -3.73
N GLU A 361 -39.66 19.92 -3.84
CA GLU A 361 -40.51 20.08 -5.01
C GLU A 361 -39.98 21.24 -5.85
N GLU A 362 -39.48 20.94 -7.05
CA GLU A 362 -39.08 21.95 -8.03
C GLU A 362 -40.25 22.27 -8.95
N GLU A 363 -40.67 23.54 -8.93
CA GLU A 363 -41.67 24.06 -9.86
C GLU A 363 -41.16 24.00 -11.31
N PRO A 364 -42.07 23.75 -12.26
CA PRO A 364 -41.70 23.66 -13.66
C PRO A 364 -41.23 25.01 -14.23
N GLU A 365 -40.06 25.03 -14.87
CA GLU A 365 -39.50 26.21 -15.56
C GLU A 365 -40.37 26.70 -16.74
N THR A 366 -41.25 25.84 -17.26
CA THR A 366 -42.17 26.15 -18.35
C THR A 366 -43.52 25.48 -18.13
N ALA A 367 -44.61 26.12 -18.59
CA ALA A 367 -45.99 25.64 -18.43
C ALA A 367 -46.25 24.20 -18.95
N ASN A 368 -45.36 23.65 -19.79
CA ASN A 368 -45.45 22.29 -20.34
C ASN A 368 -44.59 21.25 -19.61
N SER A 369 -43.82 21.64 -18.58
CA SER A 369 -43.00 20.71 -17.80
C SER A 369 -43.74 20.25 -16.54
N LYS A 370 -43.58 18.98 -16.17
CA LYS A 370 -44.14 18.44 -14.92
C LYS A 370 -43.25 18.84 -13.75
N THR A 371 -43.87 19.12 -12.60
CA THR A 371 -43.20 19.28 -11.31
C THR A 371 -42.19 18.15 -11.09
N ARG A 372 -40.99 18.50 -10.65
CA ARG A 372 -39.92 17.53 -10.39
C ARG A 372 -39.75 17.35 -8.89
N LEU A 373 -39.83 16.11 -8.44
CA LEU A 373 -39.52 15.76 -7.06
C LEU A 373 -38.05 15.35 -6.96
N ILE A 374 -37.33 16.02 -6.08
CA ILE A 374 -35.92 15.80 -5.79
C ILE A 374 -35.77 15.40 -4.33
N LEU A 375 -35.10 14.28 -4.11
CA LEU A 375 -34.75 13.81 -2.79
C LEU A 375 -33.30 14.20 -2.48
N LYS A 376 -33.12 15.05 -1.47
CA LYS A 376 -31.81 15.44 -0.94
C LYS A 376 -31.43 14.45 0.17
N ALA A 377 -30.33 13.73 -0.03
CA ALA A 377 -29.93 12.67 0.88
C ALA A 377 -28.41 12.46 0.96
N ASN A 378 -27.92 12.04 2.13
CA ASN A 378 -26.55 11.55 2.28
C ASN A 378 -26.43 10.15 1.70
N CYS A 379 -25.40 9.89 0.89
CA CYS A 379 -25.25 8.63 0.17
C CYS A 379 -23.99 7.86 0.62
N LEU A 380 -24.16 6.63 1.12
CA LEU A 380 -23.02 5.82 1.60
C LEU A 380 -22.09 5.38 0.46
N LEU A 381 -22.61 5.22 -0.76
CA LEU A 381 -21.78 5.00 -1.97
C LEU A 381 -20.86 6.19 -2.31
N ARG A 382 -21.10 7.35 -1.68
CA ARG A 382 -20.31 8.58 -1.82
C ARG A 382 -19.81 9.06 -0.46
N GLU A 383 -19.50 8.13 0.44
CA GLU A 383 -18.87 8.41 1.73
C GLU A 383 -19.70 9.33 2.65
N GLY A 384 -21.03 9.29 2.54
CA GLY A 384 -21.92 10.13 3.35
C GLY A 384 -22.13 11.54 2.81
N LYS A 385 -21.64 11.85 1.60
CA LYS A 385 -21.87 13.15 0.94
C LYS A 385 -23.31 13.32 0.48
N THR A 386 -23.79 14.56 0.50
CA THR A 386 -25.14 14.97 0.09
C THR A 386 -25.29 14.84 -1.43
N ARG A 387 -26.40 14.25 -1.87
CA ARG A 387 -26.74 14.07 -3.28
C ARG A 387 -28.22 14.36 -3.50
N HIS A 388 -28.52 14.83 -4.70
CA HIS A 388 -29.86 15.10 -5.18
C HIS A 388 -30.29 13.97 -6.12
N PHE A 389 -31.36 13.28 -5.76
CA PHE A 389 -31.91 12.15 -6.49
C PHE A 389 -33.24 12.54 -7.10
N ASN A 390 -33.38 12.45 -8.42
CA ASN A 390 -34.68 12.66 -9.04
C ASN A 390 -35.56 11.42 -8.78
N VAL A 391 -36.70 11.62 -8.13
CA VAL A 391 -37.61 10.54 -7.73
C VAL A 391 -38.04 9.68 -8.92
N SER A 392 -38.26 10.28 -10.09
CA SER A 392 -38.65 9.56 -11.33
C SER A 392 -37.61 8.54 -11.81
N ARG A 393 -36.37 8.64 -11.31
CA ARG A 393 -35.26 7.76 -11.66
C ARG A 393 -34.98 6.69 -10.60
N ILE A 394 -35.69 6.73 -9.48
CA ILE A 394 -35.74 5.63 -8.53
C ILE A 394 -36.59 4.53 -9.17
N LYS A 395 -36.05 3.31 -9.20
CA LYS A 395 -36.66 2.13 -9.84
C LYS A 395 -37.15 1.11 -8.82
N GLY A 396 -36.69 1.24 -7.58
CA GLY A 396 -37.24 0.54 -6.44
C GLY A 396 -36.61 1.07 -5.16
N TYR A 397 -37.26 0.81 -4.05
CA TYR A 397 -36.78 1.20 -2.73
C TYR A 397 -37.09 0.14 -1.69
N ARG A 398 -36.45 0.26 -0.54
CA ARG A 398 -36.84 -0.38 0.71
C ARG A 398 -36.42 0.47 1.88
N LEU A 399 -37.23 0.45 2.94
CA LEU A 399 -36.87 1.05 4.21
C LEU A 399 -35.86 0.13 4.92
N MET A 400 -34.77 0.72 5.42
CA MET A 400 -33.80 -0.01 6.24
C MET A 400 -34.38 -0.20 7.64
N PRO A 401 -34.18 -1.37 8.28
CA PRO A 401 -34.68 -1.61 9.63
C PRO A 401 -34.03 -0.64 10.63
N GLU A 402 -34.72 -0.28 11.72
CA GLU A 402 -34.19 0.64 12.74
C GLU A 402 -32.87 0.14 13.35
N THR A 403 -32.73 -1.18 13.45
CA THR A 403 -31.51 -1.86 13.88
C THR A 403 -30.31 -1.53 13.00
N PHE A 404 -30.49 -1.15 11.72
CA PHE A 404 -29.40 -0.66 10.86
C PHE A 404 -28.71 0.56 11.46
N ALA A 405 -29.48 1.58 11.83
CA ALA A 405 -28.92 2.82 12.38
C ALA A 405 -28.18 2.54 13.70
N SER A 406 -28.76 1.74 14.60
CA SER A 406 -28.12 1.38 15.87
C SER A 406 -26.77 0.64 15.69
N ASN A 407 -26.67 -0.20 14.66
CA ASN A 407 -25.49 -1.02 14.40
C ASN A 407 -24.39 -0.32 13.61
N PHE A 408 -24.71 0.66 12.77
CA PHE A 408 -23.74 1.26 11.84
C PHE A 408 -23.61 2.78 11.94
N VAL A 409 -24.51 3.46 12.65
CA VAL A 409 -24.54 4.91 12.77
C VAL A 409 -24.49 5.31 14.24
N GLU A 410 -23.55 6.17 14.57
CA GLU A 410 -23.48 6.86 15.85
C GLU A 410 -24.27 8.16 15.76
N THR A 411 -25.20 8.38 16.70
CA THR A 411 -25.93 9.64 16.82
C THR A 411 -25.41 10.35 18.07
N LYS A 412 -24.74 11.49 17.90
CA LYS A 412 -24.39 12.35 19.03
C LYS A 412 -25.64 13.08 19.49
N LEU A 413 -26.01 12.91 20.75
CA LEU A 413 -26.95 13.81 21.40
C LEU A 413 -26.28 15.19 21.45
N VAL A 414 -26.78 16.12 20.65
CA VAL A 414 -26.40 17.53 20.77
C VAL A 414 -26.99 18.01 22.09
N LYS A 415 -26.11 18.24 23.08
CA LYS A 415 -26.49 18.91 24.33
C LYS A 415 -26.64 20.40 24.11
#